data_AF-A0A1V2U912-F1
#
_entry.id   AF-A0A1V2U912-F1
#
_cell.length_a   1.000
_cell.length_b   1.000
_cell.length_c   1.000
_cell.angle_alpha   90.00
_cell.angle_beta   90.00
_cell.angle_gamma   90.00
#
_symmetry.space_group_name_H-M   'P 1'
#
loop_
_entity.id
_entity.type
_entity.pdbx_description
1 polymer ?
#
loop_
_entity_poly.entity_id
_entity_poly.type
_entity_poly.pdbx_seq_one_letter_code
_entity_poly.pdbx_strand_id
1 'polypeptide(L)'
;FGLEHIFASCAEIRHDEHGDHLWINLPEGEKRIYYKGGGKVNAVGAITGMSFGTVTFLEFNLLNKAVIEEAFRRTKASSFRYHLAEQNPPAPNHPNLETLKPFIETGSFKFRHWRPQDNPILTKQALKEWEAECKVSEYLYKRDWLGDRVMPEGVIYSMFNEDTHLSKGIIGKPVEAFFSADGGQSDATTCSLNLVTWKDGKYYLYRMANFYHSGTDTGVTKAMSEYAKEIKQFKEWCYKEWSWLPKHSKFFVDPACKSLSEELRVLGIVTTKA
;
A
#
# COMPACT_ATOMS: atom_id res chain seq x y z
N PHE A 1 -13.05 -31.40 -2.52
CA PHE A 1 -13.67 -30.33 -1.70
C PHE A 1 -14.08 -29.16 -2.60
N GLY A 2 -14.95 -28.26 -2.15
CA GLY A 2 -15.39 -27.10 -2.94
C GLY A 2 -16.70 -27.33 -3.71
N LEU A 3 -17.15 -26.29 -4.43
CA LEU A 3 -18.49 -26.26 -5.04
C LEU A 3 -18.70 -27.38 -6.07
N GLU A 4 -17.72 -27.63 -6.94
CA GLU A 4 -17.80 -28.75 -7.91
C GLU A 4 -17.97 -30.11 -7.24
N HIS A 5 -17.29 -30.34 -6.12
CA HIS A 5 -17.44 -31.59 -5.37
C HIS A 5 -18.78 -31.68 -4.66
N ILE A 6 -19.26 -30.57 -4.08
CA ILE A 6 -20.56 -30.51 -3.39
C ILE A 6 -21.71 -30.77 -4.36
N PHE A 7 -21.60 -30.26 -5.60
CA PHE A 7 -22.63 -30.38 -6.63
C PHE A 7 -22.29 -31.39 -7.74
N ALA A 8 -21.39 -32.35 -7.47
CA ALA A 8 -20.84 -33.24 -8.49
C ALA A 8 -21.90 -34.04 -9.28
N SER A 9 -23.06 -34.31 -8.68
CA SER A 9 -24.16 -35.03 -9.33
C SER A 9 -25.04 -34.16 -10.25
N CYS A 10 -24.89 -32.84 -10.20
CA CYS A 10 -25.81 -31.91 -10.85
C CYS A 10 -25.15 -30.61 -11.34
N ALA A 11 -23.82 -30.57 -11.43
CA ALA A 11 -23.08 -29.40 -11.89
C ALA A 11 -21.94 -29.76 -12.83
N GLU A 12 -21.63 -28.84 -13.74
CA GLU A 12 -20.51 -28.94 -14.66
C GLU A 12 -19.95 -27.56 -15.00
N ILE A 13 -18.65 -27.51 -15.30
CA ILE A 13 -18.00 -26.28 -15.75
C ILE A 13 -18.34 -26.04 -17.22
N ARG A 14 -18.80 -24.82 -17.52
CA ARG A 14 -19.13 -24.36 -18.88
C ARG A 14 -18.50 -22.99 -19.15
N HIS A 15 -18.50 -22.61 -20.42
CA HIS A 15 -18.06 -21.31 -20.90
C HIS A 15 -19.15 -20.68 -21.76
N ASP A 16 -19.43 -19.39 -21.55
CA ASP A 16 -20.28 -18.57 -22.42
C ASP A 16 -19.65 -17.19 -22.70
N GLU A 17 -20.36 -16.29 -23.37
CA GLU A 17 -19.88 -14.93 -23.68
C GLU A 17 -19.54 -14.08 -22.44
N HIS A 18 -20.03 -14.49 -21.26
CA HIS A 18 -19.72 -13.88 -19.99
C HIS A 18 -18.61 -14.63 -19.23
N GLY A 19 -18.05 -15.71 -19.78
CA GLY A 19 -16.86 -16.40 -19.29
C GLY A 19 -17.14 -17.74 -18.59
N ASP A 20 -16.10 -18.25 -17.92
CA ASP A 20 -16.15 -19.54 -17.24
C ASP A 20 -17.08 -19.49 -16.03
N HIS A 21 -17.92 -20.52 -15.91
CA HIS A 21 -18.88 -20.65 -14.83
C HIS A 21 -19.17 -22.10 -14.47
N LEU A 22 -19.53 -22.31 -13.20
CA LEU A 22 -20.17 -23.55 -12.77
C LEU A 22 -21.66 -23.44 -13.08
N TRP A 23 -22.14 -24.27 -14.00
CA TRP A 23 -23.56 -24.44 -14.27
C TRP A 23 -24.11 -25.53 -13.36
N ILE A 24 -25.18 -25.23 -12.62
CA ILE A 24 -25.78 -26.13 -11.63
C ILE A 24 -27.25 -26.32 -11.99
N ASN A 25 -27.67 -27.57 -12.20
CA ASN A 25 -29.03 -27.94 -12.53
C ASN A 25 -29.76 -28.45 -11.29
N LEU A 26 -30.54 -27.59 -10.64
CA LEU A 26 -31.32 -27.93 -9.46
C LEU A 26 -32.77 -28.26 -9.83
N PRO A 27 -33.52 -29.01 -9.00
CA PRO A 27 -34.95 -29.26 -9.23
C PRO A 27 -35.80 -27.99 -9.42
N GLU A 28 -35.42 -26.91 -8.74
CA GLU A 28 -36.09 -25.60 -8.80
C GLU A 28 -35.59 -24.70 -9.95
N GLY A 29 -34.68 -25.23 -10.79
CA GLY A 29 -34.17 -24.56 -11.98
C GLY A 29 -32.65 -24.32 -11.96
N GLU A 30 -32.15 -23.87 -13.11
CA GLU A 30 -30.73 -23.69 -13.35
C GLU A 30 -30.14 -22.50 -12.58
N LYS A 31 -28.90 -22.65 -12.12
CA LYS A 31 -28.06 -21.59 -11.54
C LYS A 31 -26.69 -21.56 -12.21
N ARG A 32 -26.08 -20.38 -12.25
CA ARG A 32 -24.73 -20.17 -12.77
C ARG A 32 -23.89 -19.41 -11.75
N ILE A 33 -22.68 -19.89 -11.50
CA ILE A 33 -21.68 -19.22 -10.67
C ILE A 33 -20.52 -18.84 -11.56
N TYR A 34 -20.41 -17.55 -11.88
CA TYR A 34 -19.34 -17.00 -12.71
C TYR A 34 -18.09 -16.70 -11.88
N TYR A 35 -16.92 -17.04 -12.41
CA TYR A 35 -15.63 -16.71 -11.80
C TYR A 35 -15.04 -15.48 -12.49
N LYS A 36 -14.81 -14.41 -11.73
CA LYS A 36 -14.36 -13.12 -12.26
C LYS A 36 -13.15 -12.60 -11.49
N GLY A 37 -12.05 -12.35 -12.19
CA GLY A 37 -10.92 -11.63 -11.64
C GLY A 37 -11.26 -10.15 -11.46
N GLY A 38 -11.06 -9.61 -10.25
CA GLY A 38 -11.46 -8.23 -9.90
C GLY A 38 -10.32 -7.31 -9.45
N GLY A 39 -9.06 -7.72 -9.57
CA GLY A 39 -7.92 -6.95 -9.07
C GLY A 39 -7.55 -5.70 -9.87
N LYS A 40 -8.17 -5.47 -11.04
CA LYS A 40 -7.85 -4.34 -11.93
C LYS A 40 -9.14 -3.61 -12.33
N VAL A 41 -9.03 -2.29 -12.56
CA VAL A 41 -10.19 -1.45 -12.92
C VAL A 41 -10.86 -1.88 -14.23
N ASN A 42 -10.11 -2.42 -15.19
CA ASN A 42 -10.67 -2.89 -16.45
C ASN A 42 -11.62 -4.10 -16.29
N ALA A 43 -11.57 -4.80 -15.15
CA ALA A 43 -12.51 -5.89 -14.86
C ALA A 43 -13.95 -5.40 -14.63
N VAL A 44 -14.17 -4.09 -14.41
CA VAL A 44 -15.52 -3.51 -14.33
C VAL A 44 -16.30 -3.85 -15.60
N GLY A 45 -15.70 -3.67 -16.78
CA GLY A 45 -16.35 -3.94 -18.05
C GLY A 45 -16.79 -5.40 -18.23
N ALA A 46 -16.10 -6.34 -17.57
CA ALA A 46 -16.43 -7.77 -17.63
C ALA A 46 -17.70 -8.13 -16.84
N ILE A 47 -18.22 -7.23 -16.00
CA ILE A 47 -19.42 -7.45 -15.17
C ILE A 47 -20.53 -6.42 -15.40
N THR A 48 -20.25 -5.27 -16.04
CA THR A 48 -21.23 -4.19 -16.24
C THR A 48 -22.50 -4.66 -16.96
N GLY A 49 -22.42 -5.62 -17.88
CA GLY A 49 -23.56 -6.16 -18.60
C GLY A 49 -24.36 -7.24 -17.86
N MET A 50 -23.87 -7.75 -16.73
CA MET A 50 -24.40 -8.96 -16.08
C MET A 50 -25.29 -8.65 -14.88
N SER A 51 -26.46 -9.27 -14.74
CA SER A 51 -27.24 -9.18 -13.50
C SER A 51 -26.93 -10.35 -12.57
N PHE A 52 -26.64 -10.06 -11.29
CA PHE A 52 -26.32 -11.07 -10.31
C PHE A 52 -27.40 -11.21 -9.24
N GLY A 53 -27.68 -12.45 -8.83
CA GLY A 53 -28.48 -12.71 -7.64
C GLY A 53 -27.70 -12.34 -6.37
N THR A 54 -26.52 -12.93 -6.24
CA THR A 54 -25.61 -12.82 -5.10
C THR A 54 -24.18 -12.65 -5.57
N VAL A 55 -23.31 -12.12 -4.71
CA VAL A 55 -21.86 -12.00 -5.00
C VAL A 55 -21.06 -12.45 -3.78
N THR A 56 -20.01 -13.23 -4.04
CA THR A 56 -18.98 -13.55 -3.05
C THR A 56 -17.68 -12.88 -3.49
N PHE A 57 -17.12 -12.07 -2.61
CA PHE A 57 -15.81 -11.43 -2.78
C PHE A 57 -14.77 -12.24 -2.00
N LEU A 58 -13.77 -12.73 -2.73
CA LEU A 58 -12.60 -13.38 -2.16
C LEU A 58 -11.44 -12.39 -2.11
N GLU A 59 -10.74 -12.32 -0.99
CA GLU A 59 -9.73 -11.32 -0.67
C GLU A 59 -10.22 -9.90 -0.98
N PHE A 60 -11.31 -9.49 -0.31
CA PHE A 60 -12.05 -8.26 -0.60
C PHE A 60 -11.17 -7.01 -0.64
N ASN A 61 -10.11 -6.94 0.17
CA ASN A 61 -9.14 -5.84 0.16
C ASN A 61 -8.25 -5.80 -1.09
N LEU A 62 -8.01 -6.93 -1.76
CA LEU A 62 -7.17 -7.01 -2.96
C LEU A 62 -7.93 -6.69 -4.25
N LEU A 63 -9.26 -6.61 -4.18
CA LEU A 63 -10.10 -6.24 -5.32
C LEU A 63 -10.05 -4.74 -5.58
N ASN A 64 -10.19 -4.36 -6.84
CA ASN A 64 -10.33 -2.96 -7.22
C ASN A 64 -11.68 -2.41 -6.73
N LYS A 65 -11.66 -1.27 -6.03
CA LYS A 65 -12.86 -0.62 -5.47
C LYS A 65 -13.99 -0.47 -6.49
N ALA A 66 -13.69 -0.10 -7.73
CA ALA A 66 -14.71 0.11 -8.77
C ALA A 66 -15.43 -1.20 -9.16
N VAL A 67 -14.74 -2.35 -9.10
CA VAL A 67 -15.33 -3.67 -9.36
C VAL A 67 -16.31 -4.04 -8.24
N ILE A 68 -15.95 -3.77 -6.98
CA ILE A 68 -16.82 -4.01 -5.83
C ILE A 68 -18.10 -3.18 -5.94
N GLU A 69 -17.96 -1.88 -6.20
CA GLU A 69 -19.10 -0.97 -6.35
C GLU A 69 -20.02 -1.38 -7.51
N GLU A 70 -19.43 -1.79 -8.63
CA GLU A 70 -20.20 -2.28 -9.77
C GLU A 70 -20.93 -3.58 -9.42
N ALA A 71 -20.29 -4.54 -8.76
CA ALA A 71 -20.94 -5.77 -8.30
C ALA A 71 -22.12 -5.48 -7.34
N PHE A 72 -21.99 -4.50 -6.45
CA PHE A 72 -23.11 -4.05 -5.62
C PHE A 72 -24.28 -3.46 -6.43
N ARG A 73 -23.99 -2.74 -7.53
CA ARG A 73 -25.02 -2.24 -8.46
C ARG A 73 -25.69 -3.38 -9.23
N ARG A 74 -24.90 -4.36 -9.71
CA ARG A 74 -25.39 -5.51 -10.50
C ARG A 74 -26.28 -6.49 -9.73
N THR A 75 -26.38 -6.34 -8.41
CA THR A 75 -27.29 -7.12 -7.54
C THR A 75 -28.57 -6.38 -7.14
N LYS A 76 -28.78 -5.13 -7.58
CA LYS A 76 -29.90 -4.30 -7.12
C LYS A 76 -31.29 -4.84 -7.49
N ALA A 77 -31.41 -5.53 -8.61
CA ALA A 77 -32.66 -6.15 -9.06
C ALA A 77 -32.88 -7.57 -8.53
N SER A 78 -31.97 -8.08 -7.68
CA SER A 78 -32.05 -9.45 -7.16
C SER A 78 -33.16 -9.60 -6.13
N SER A 79 -33.97 -10.65 -6.27
CA SER A 79 -34.94 -11.08 -5.25
C SER A 79 -34.27 -11.67 -4.00
N PHE A 80 -33.02 -12.14 -4.13
CA PHE A 80 -32.21 -12.62 -3.02
C PHE A 80 -30.85 -11.90 -3.04
N ARG A 81 -30.86 -10.61 -2.67
CA ARG A 81 -29.66 -9.77 -2.65
C ARG A 81 -28.80 -10.10 -1.43
N TYR A 82 -27.85 -11.01 -1.59
CA TYR A 82 -26.89 -11.40 -0.56
C TYR A 82 -25.44 -11.20 -1.02
N HIS A 83 -24.61 -10.67 -0.14
CA HIS A 83 -23.18 -10.45 -0.37
C HIS A 83 -22.37 -11.14 0.71
N LEU A 84 -21.38 -11.93 0.30
CA LEU A 84 -20.35 -12.47 1.18
C LEU A 84 -19.03 -11.79 0.85
N ALA A 85 -18.32 -11.29 1.84
CA ALA A 85 -16.98 -10.77 1.67
C ALA A 85 -16.07 -11.40 2.72
N GLU A 86 -14.99 -12.01 2.28
CA GLU A 86 -13.89 -12.45 3.14
C GLU A 86 -12.64 -11.62 2.83
N GLN A 87 -11.81 -11.40 3.84
CA GLN A 87 -10.52 -10.74 3.71
C GLN A 87 -9.67 -10.98 4.96
N ASN A 88 -8.36 -10.99 4.78
CA ASN A 88 -7.43 -10.71 5.86
C ASN A 88 -7.53 -9.23 6.29
N PRO A 89 -7.19 -8.86 7.54
CA PRO A 89 -7.35 -7.49 8.02
C PRO A 89 -6.56 -6.49 7.18
N PRO A 90 -7.21 -5.56 6.46
CA PRO A 90 -6.49 -4.51 5.75
C PRO A 90 -6.08 -3.39 6.72
N ALA A 91 -5.33 -2.41 6.21
CA ALA A 91 -5.09 -1.17 6.96
C ALA A 91 -6.43 -0.53 7.39
N PRO A 92 -6.52 0.13 8.56
CA PRO A 92 -7.75 0.74 9.07
C PRO A 92 -8.47 1.68 8.09
N ASN A 93 -7.70 2.39 7.25
CA ASN A 93 -8.17 3.36 6.27
C ASN A 93 -8.29 2.79 4.85
N HIS A 94 -8.32 1.46 4.68
CA HIS A 94 -8.32 0.85 3.35
C HIS A 94 -9.57 1.26 2.53
N PRO A 95 -9.41 1.73 1.27
CA PRO A 95 -10.51 2.32 0.49
C PRO A 95 -11.73 1.40 0.31
N ASN A 96 -11.52 0.09 0.21
CA ASN A 96 -12.63 -0.86 0.05
C ASN A 96 -13.55 -0.89 1.27
N LEU A 97 -13.07 -0.54 2.48
CA LEU A 97 -13.91 -0.50 3.68
C LEU A 97 -14.99 0.58 3.59
N GLU A 98 -14.74 1.68 2.88
CA GLU A 98 -15.73 2.74 2.66
C GLU A 98 -16.97 2.22 1.91
N THR A 99 -16.78 1.24 1.02
CA THR A 99 -17.89 0.64 0.26
C THR A 99 -18.88 -0.12 1.15
N LEU A 100 -18.47 -0.47 2.38
CA LEU A 100 -19.30 -1.13 3.37
C LEU A 100 -20.16 -0.15 4.18
N LYS A 101 -19.85 1.16 4.14
CA LYS A 101 -20.55 2.21 4.90
C LYS A 101 -22.08 2.14 4.78
N PRO A 102 -22.69 1.99 3.58
CA PRO A 102 -24.15 1.89 3.48
C PRO A 102 -24.74 0.71 4.24
N PHE A 103 -24.05 -0.42 4.30
CA PHE A 103 -24.52 -1.60 5.03
C PHE A 103 -24.38 -1.41 6.54
N ILE A 104 -23.31 -0.73 6.98
CA ILE A 104 -23.10 -0.38 8.39
C ILE A 104 -24.17 0.60 8.87
N GLU A 105 -24.40 1.69 8.14
CA GLU A 105 -25.37 2.73 8.51
C GLU A 105 -26.83 2.23 8.49
N THR A 106 -27.14 1.27 7.62
CA THR A 106 -28.46 0.65 7.55
C THR A 106 -28.62 -0.57 8.47
N GLY A 107 -27.56 -0.99 9.17
CA GLY A 107 -27.56 -2.21 9.97
C GLY A 107 -27.74 -3.50 9.16
N SER A 108 -27.52 -3.47 7.85
CA SER A 108 -27.75 -4.59 6.93
C SER A 108 -26.52 -5.47 6.71
N PHE A 109 -25.64 -5.58 7.71
CA PHE A 109 -24.47 -6.45 7.67
C PHE A 109 -24.35 -7.32 8.91
N LYS A 110 -23.67 -8.46 8.75
CA LYS A 110 -23.17 -9.29 9.85
C LYS A 110 -21.67 -9.38 9.70
N PHE A 111 -20.95 -9.36 10.82
CA PHE A 111 -19.50 -9.47 10.84
C PHE A 111 -19.09 -10.62 11.76
N ARG A 112 -18.10 -11.39 11.34
CA ARG A 112 -17.44 -12.39 12.17
C ARG A 112 -15.94 -12.23 12.01
N HIS A 113 -15.27 -12.15 13.14
CA HIS A 113 -13.82 -12.16 13.23
C HIS A 113 -13.34 -13.60 13.42
N TRP A 114 -12.38 -14.03 12.61
CA TRP A 114 -11.74 -15.33 12.69
C TRP A 114 -10.26 -15.15 12.96
N ARG A 115 -9.71 -15.97 13.84
CA ARG A 115 -8.29 -16.05 14.16
C ARG A 115 -7.79 -17.47 13.95
N PRO A 116 -6.47 -17.70 13.88
CA PRO A 116 -5.90 -19.04 13.70
C PRO A 116 -6.46 -20.09 14.67
N GLN A 117 -6.71 -19.72 15.93
CA GLN A 117 -7.20 -20.64 16.98
C GLN A 117 -8.65 -21.10 16.75
N ASP A 118 -9.40 -20.41 15.89
CA ASP A 118 -10.77 -20.77 15.55
C ASP A 118 -10.83 -21.88 14.48
N ASN A 119 -9.69 -22.25 13.88
CA ASN A 119 -9.61 -23.34 12.90
C ASN A 119 -9.46 -24.70 13.60
N PRO A 120 -10.48 -25.57 13.60
CA PRO A 120 -10.47 -26.83 14.33
C PRO A 120 -9.49 -27.87 13.76
N ILE A 121 -8.97 -27.65 12.54
CA ILE A 121 -8.03 -28.57 11.88
C ILE A 121 -6.59 -28.32 12.34
N LEU A 122 -6.29 -27.13 12.88
CA LEU A 122 -4.94 -26.79 13.31
C LEU A 122 -4.59 -27.45 14.65
N THR A 123 -3.46 -28.14 14.68
CA THR A 123 -2.93 -28.74 15.92
C THR A 123 -2.36 -27.67 16.84
N LYS A 124 -2.25 -27.98 18.14
CA LYS A 124 -1.58 -27.08 19.11
C LYS A 124 -0.15 -26.74 18.71
N GLN A 125 0.57 -27.67 18.07
CA GLN A 125 1.94 -27.45 17.62
C GLN A 125 1.98 -26.47 16.44
N ALA A 126 1.12 -26.65 15.43
CA ALA A 126 1.04 -25.75 14.28
C ALA A 126 0.65 -24.32 14.69
N LEU A 127 -0.28 -24.19 15.64
CA LEU A 127 -0.64 -22.88 16.21
C LEU A 127 0.55 -22.20 16.90
N LYS A 128 1.35 -22.96 17.66
CA LYS A 128 2.54 -22.42 18.35
C LYS A 128 3.63 -21.98 17.37
N GLU A 129 3.83 -22.74 16.30
CA GLU A 129 4.78 -22.41 15.23
C GLU A 129 4.35 -21.13 14.51
N TRP A 130 3.09 -21.04 14.07
CA TRP A 130 2.57 -19.85 13.40
C TRP A 130 2.61 -18.61 14.31
N GLU A 131 2.25 -18.74 15.59
CA GLU A 131 2.38 -17.64 16.55
C GLU A 131 3.84 -17.12 16.63
N ALA A 132 4.81 -18.04 16.69
CA ALA A 132 6.22 -17.69 16.76
C ALA A 132 6.71 -16.98 15.49
N GLU A 133 6.26 -17.43 14.31
CA GLU A 133 6.53 -16.76 13.04
C GLU A 133 5.97 -15.34 13.01
N CYS A 134 4.74 -15.12 13.47
CA CYS A 134 4.14 -13.79 13.49
C CYS A 134 4.83 -12.86 14.51
N LYS A 135 5.34 -13.39 15.64
CA LYS A 135 6.01 -12.60 16.69
C LYS A 135 7.33 -11.93 16.28
N VAL A 136 7.88 -12.27 15.11
CA VAL A 136 9.07 -11.59 14.57
C VAL A 136 8.81 -10.12 14.21
N SER A 137 7.54 -9.73 14.09
CA SER A 137 7.13 -8.36 13.78
C SER A 137 5.85 -8.02 14.53
N GLU A 138 5.83 -6.88 15.22
CA GLU A 138 4.63 -6.39 15.89
C GLU A 138 3.45 -6.25 14.92
N TYR A 139 3.72 -5.83 13.68
CA TYR A 139 2.71 -5.76 12.63
C TYR A 139 2.17 -7.14 12.22
N LEU A 140 3.04 -8.11 11.93
CA LEU A 140 2.59 -9.46 11.55
C LEU A 140 1.83 -10.13 12.69
N TYR A 141 2.27 -9.95 13.93
CA TYR A 141 1.55 -10.44 15.10
C TYR A 141 0.15 -9.82 15.22
N LYS A 142 0.03 -8.50 15.14
CA LYS A 142 -1.29 -7.84 15.22
C LYS A 142 -2.18 -8.21 14.03
N ARG A 143 -1.68 -8.16 12.80
CA ARG A 143 -2.48 -8.40 11.60
C ARG A 143 -2.83 -9.88 11.40
N ASP A 144 -1.83 -10.76 11.37
CA ASP A 144 -2.02 -12.14 10.92
C ASP A 144 -2.36 -13.11 12.05
N TRP A 145 -1.92 -12.83 13.29
CA TRP A 145 -2.23 -13.67 14.45
C TRP A 145 -3.44 -13.19 15.26
N LEU A 146 -3.48 -11.90 15.60
CA LEU A 146 -4.61 -11.32 16.36
C LEU A 146 -5.81 -10.98 15.47
N GLY A 147 -5.58 -10.74 14.17
CA GLY A 147 -6.61 -10.35 13.22
C GLY A 147 -6.97 -8.86 13.26
N ASP A 148 -6.09 -8.03 13.82
CA ASP A 148 -6.31 -6.60 13.98
C ASP A 148 -6.03 -5.84 12.68
N ARG A 149 -6.86 -4.84 12.39
CA ARG A 149 -6.53 -3.84 11.36
C ARG A 149 -5.52 -2.87 11.96
N VAL A 150 -4.28 -2.97 11.51
CA VAL A 150 -3.18 -2.09 11.94
C VAL A 150 -2.51 -1.47 10.74
N MET A 151 -2.00 -0.25 10.91
CA MET A 151 -1.17 0.37 9.89
C MET A 151 0.15 -0.42 9.76
N PRO A 152 0.68 -0.62 8.55
CA PRO A 152 2.02 -1.18 8.34
C PRO A 152 3.13 -0.17 8.68
N GLU A 153 2.93 0.61 9.74
CA GLU A 153 3.93 1.55 10.27
C GLU A 153 5.17 0.76 10.67
N GLY A 154 6.32 1.15 10.13
CA GLY A 154 7.60 0.49 10.41
C GLY A 154 7.84 -0.84 9.68
N VAL A 155 6.97 -1.31 8.77
CA VAL A 155 7.19 -2.61 8.07
C VAL A 155 8.14 -2.49 6.88
N ILE A 156 8.11 -1.35 6.16
CA ILE A 156 8.98 -1.11 5.00
C ILE A 156 10.47 -1.04 5.42
N TYR A 157 10.73 -0.54 6.63
CA TYR A 157 12.06 -0.50 7.24
C TYR A 157 12.03 -1.09 8.65
N SER A 158 11.48 -2.29 8.82
CA SER A 158 11.39 -2.98 10.13
C SER A 158 12.75 -3.28 10.77
N MET A 159 13.81 -3.20 9.97
CA MET A 159 15.22 -3.28 10.38
C MET A 159 15.79 -1.93 10.84
N PHE A 160 15.09 -0.80 10.68
CA PHE A 160 15.54 0.48 11.20
C PHE A 160 15.41 0.49 12.72
N ASN A 161 16.57 0.50 13.37
CA ASN A 161 16.75 0.65 14.80
C ASN A 161 17.51 1.96 15.09
N GLU A 162 16.96 2.81 15.95
CA GLU A 162 17.57 4.11 16.28
C GLU A 162 18.95 3.99 16.94
N ASP A 163 19.14 3.03 17.84
CA ASP A 163 20.42 2.78 18.52
C ASP A 163 21.54 2.39 17.55
N THR A 164 21.20 1.76 16.42
CA THR A 164 22.17 1.29 15.43
C THR A 164 22.30 2.21 14.22
N HIS A 165 21.25 2.94 13.84
CA HIS A 165 21.22 3.75 12.61
C HIS A 165 21.26 5.25 12.84
N LEU A 166 21.04 5.73 14.07
CA LEU A 166 21.36 7.12 14.43
C LEU A 166 22.78 7.18 14.96
N SER A 167 23.60 8.02 14.34
CA SER A 167 24.98 8.23 14.77
C SER A 167 25.27 9.71 14.94
N LYS A 168 25.96 10.06 16.02
CA LYS A 168 26.55 11.40 16.22
C LYS A 168 27.91 11.54 15.56
N GLY A 169 28.48 10.45 15.06
CA GLY A 169 29.80 10.40 14.44
C GLY A 169 29.77 9.87 13.02
N ILE A 170 30.72 10.32 12.22
CA ILE A 170 30.92 9.85 10.85
C ILE A 170 32.13 8.93 10.86
N ILE A 171 31.94 7.71 10.39
CA ILE A 171 33.00 6.69 10.31
C ILE A 171 33.55 6.66 8.90
N GLY A 172 34.86 6.78 8.75
CA GLY A 172 35.55 6.64 7.47
C GLY A 172 35.86 7.97 6.79
N LYS A 173 36.52 7.88 5.63
CA LYS A 173 36.91 9.06 4.84
C LYS A 173 35.74 9.45 3.92
N PRO A 174 35.33 10.72 3.87
CA PRO A 174 34.40 11.22 2.86
C PRO A 174 34.86 10.88 1.44
N VAL A 175 33.97 10.30 0.63
CA VAL A 175 34.25 10.01 -0.78
C VAL A 175 33.29 10.71 -1.73
N GLU A 176 32.04 10.92 -1.29
CA GLU A 176 31.03 11.58 -2.11
C GLU A 176 30.00 12.28 -1.22
N ALA A 177 29.55 13.46 -1.65
CA ALA A 177 28.34 14.08 -1.11
C ALA A 177 27.35 14.29 -2.25
N PHE A 178 26.06 14.16 -1.96
CA PHE A 178 25.00 14.45 -2.93
C PHE A 178 23.74 14.93 -2.23
N PHE A 179 22.89 15.62 -2.98
CA PHE A 179 21.55 16.00 -2.53
C PHE A 179 20.50 15.15 -3.21
N SER A 180 19.40 14.87 -2.52
CA SER A 180 18.21 14.23 -3.10
C SER A 180 16.96 14.94 -2.60
N ALA A 181 16.07 15.34 -3.50
CA ALA A 181 14.85 16.06 -3.18
C ALA A 181 13.60 15.42 -3.81
N ASP A 182 12.49 15.57 -3.10
CA ASP A 182 11.14 15.18 -3.53
C ASP A 182 10.19 16.36 -3.25
N GLY A 183 9.25 16.62 -4.15
CA GLY A 183 8.45 17.85 -4.17
C GLY A 183 6.96 17.60 -4.24
N GLY A 184 6.26 17.70 -3.11
CA GLY A 184 4.81 17.81 -3.02
C GLY A 184 4.33 19.25 -2.81
N GLN A 185 3.30 19.68 -3.56
CA GLN A 185 2.59 20.94 -3.23
C GLN A 185 1.58 20.72 -2.10
N SER A 186 0.84 19.62 -2.14
CA SER A 186 -0.08 19.18 -1.08
C SER A 186 0.61 18.25 -0.08
N ASP A 187 1.44 17.33 -0.59
CA ASP A 187 2.29 16.44 0.19
C ASP A 187 3.58 17.14 0.64
N ALA A 188 4.39 16.48 1.47
CA ALA A 188 5.64 17.04 1.95
C ALA A 188 6.67 17.25 0.83
N THR A 189 7.35 18.41 0.86
CA THR A 189 8.57 18.65 0.10
C THR A 189 9.77 18.39 1.01
N THR A 190 10.73 17.61 0.52
CA THR A 190 11.93 17.23 1.27
C THR A 190 13.20 17.40 0.43
N CYS A 191 14.32 17.69 1.09
CA CYS A 191 15.63 17.68 0.46
C CYS A 191 16.68 17.25 1.48
N SER A 192 17.41 16.18 1.19
CA SER A 192 18.41 15.64 2.09
C SER A 192 19.82 15.83 1.55
N LEU A 193 20.75 16.21 2.44
CA LEU A 193 22.19 16.09 2.20
C LEU A 193 22.62 14.68 2.61
N ASN A 194 23.21 13.94 1.68
CA ASN A 194 23.74 12.61 1.91
C ASN A 194 25.26 12.60 1.72
N LEU A 195 25.95 11.84 2.57
CA LEU A 195 27.40 11.67 2.57
C LEU A 195 27.72 10.18 2.48
N VAL A 196 28.53 9.82 1.50
CA VAL A 196 29.15 8.50 1.40
C VAL A 196 30.56 8.60 1.93
N THR A 197 30.93 7.65 2.79
CA THR A 197 32.28 7.50 3.29
C THR A 197 32.79 6.08 3.03
N TRP A 198 34.12 5.93 3.08
CA TRP A 198 34.77 4.64 2.93
C TRP A 198 35.67 4.33 4.13
N LYS A 199 35.58 3.12 4.66
CA LYS A 199 36.47 2.58 5.70
C LYS A 199 36.57 1.06 5.58
N ASP A 200 37.79 0.53 5.65
CA ASP A 200 38.07 -0.90 5.75
C ASP A 200 37.33 -1.75 4.69
N GLY A 201 37.33 -1.28 3.44
CA GLY A 201 36.68 -1.98 2.31
C GLY A 201 35.16 -1.87 2.25
N LYS A 202 34.53 -1.06 3.11
CA LYS A 202 33.07 -0.85 3.16
C LYS A 202 32.69 0.61 2.93
N TYR A 203 31.56 0.82 2.27
CA TYR A 203 30.90 2.11 2.17
C TYR A 203 29.88 2.29 3.30
N TYR A 204 29.78 3.52 3.79
CA TYR A 204 28.77 3.94 4.75
C TYR A 204 28.04 5.17 4.18
N LEU A 205 26.72 5.15 4.25
CA LEU A 205 25.85 6.23 3.79
C LEU A 205 25.24 6.92 5.00
N TYR A 206 25.40 8.24 5.07
CA TYR A 206 24.83 9.08 6.11
C TYR A 206 23.89 10.10 5.48
N ARG A 207 22.69 10.22 6.03
CA ARG A 207 21.87 11.42 5.82
C ARG A 207 22.28 12.46 6.84
N MET A 208 23.05 13.45 6.40
CA MET A 208 23.65 14.47 7.26
C MET A 208 22.63 15.49 7.76
N ALA A 209 21.71 15.88 6.86
CA ALA A 209 20.68 16.86 7.15
C ALA A 209 19.48 16.63 6.23
N ASN A 210 18.32 17.10 6.66
CA ASN A 210 17.09 17.03 5.89
C ASN A 210 16.27 18.30 6.04
N PHE A 211 16.03 18.99 4.92
CA PHE A 211 14.96 19.95 4.79
C PHE A 211 13.63 19.21 4.69
N TYR A 212 12.63 19.67 5.42
CA TYR A 212 11.28 19.11 5.42
C TYR A 212 10.25 20.23 5.57
N HIS A 213 9.23 20.22 4.72
CA HIS A 213 8.04 21.05 4.87
C HIS A 213 6.82 20.34 4.31
N SER A 214 5.74 20.29 5.07
CA SER A 214 4.44 19.75 4.66
C SER A 214 3.40 20.86 4.69
N GLY A 215 2.76 21.13 3.54
CA GLY A 215 1.65 22.08 3.46
C GLY A 215 0.43 21.61 4.26
N THR A 216 0.25 20.29 4.35
CA THR A 216 -0.79 19.67 5.19
C THR A 216 -0.53 19.90 6.67
N ASP A 217 0.72 19.76 7.13
CA ASP A 217 1.06 19.88 8.55
C ASP A 217 1.05 21.34 9.03
N THR A 218 1.50 22.24 8.16
CA THR A 218 1.65 23.67 8.47
C THR A 218 0.40 24.49 8.11
N GLY A 219 -0.49 23.94 7.29
CA GLY A 219 -1.62 24.67 6.69
C GLY A 219 -1.22 25.71 5.64
N VAL A 220 0.06 25.75 5.24
CA VAL A 220 0.61 26.74 4.31
C VAL A 220 1.06 26.06 3.03
N THR A 221 0.33 26.26 1.95
CA THR A 221 0.74 25.80 0.61
C THR A 221 1.76 26.78 0.03
N LYS A 222 2.95 26.29 -0.32
CA LYS A 222 4.01 27.08 -0.97
C LYS A 222 4.12 26.74 -2.45
N ALA A 223 4.49 27.74 -3.25
CA ALA A 223 4.85 27.52 -4.63
C ALA A 223 6.20 26.78 -4.74
N MET A 224 6.41 26.05 -5.84
CA MET A 224 7.67 25.35 -6.09
C MET A 224 8.87 26.30 -6.19
N SER A 225 8.64 27.55 -6.60
CA SER A 225 9.65 28.60 -6.63
C SER A 225 10.08 29.06 -5.23
N GLU A 226 9.17 29.00 -4.25
CA GLU A 226 9.50 29.27 -2.83
C GLU A 226 10.30 28.11 -2.25
N TYR A 227 9.85 26.87 -2.48
CA TYR A 227 10.61 25.68 -2.09
C TYR A 227 12.02 25.67 -2.69
N ALA A 228 12.19 26.04 -3.95
CA ALA A 228 13.50 26.10 -4.59
C ALA A 228 14.44 27.12 -3.90
N LYS A 229 13.92 28.27 -3.46
CA LYS A 229 14.69 29.27 -2.71
C LYS A 229 15.11 28.75 -1.34
N GLU A 230 14.18 28.11 -0.62
CA GLU A 230 14.45 27.51 0.69
C GLU A 230 15.45 26.35 0.60
N ILE A 231 15.32 25.49 -0.42
CA ILE A 231 16.27 24.39 -0.68
C ILE A 231 17.65 24.94 -1.04
N LYS A 232 17.74 26.05 -1.78
CA LYS A 232 19.02 26.72 -2.02
C LYS A 232 19.66 27.22 -0.72
N GLN A 233 18.87 27.87 0.14
CA GLN A 233 19.34 28.32 1.45
C GLN A 233 19.78 27.14 2.33
N PHE A 234 19.03 26.04 2.33
CA PHE A 234 19.39 24.80 3.02
C PHE A 234 20.72 24.23 2.51
N LYS A 235 20.92 24.16 1.19
CA LYS A 235 22.18 23.73 0.58
C LYS A 235 23.35 24.62 1.00
N GLU A 236 23.16 25.94 0.99
CA GLU A 236 24.18 26.91 1.42
C GLU A 236 24.50 26.76 2.91
N TRP A 237 23.49 26.57 3.75
CA TRP A 237 23.64 26.29 5.17
C TRP A 237 24.43 25.00 5.42
N CYS A 238 24.13 23.91 4.70
CA CYS A 238 24.86 22.65 4.79
C CYS A 238 26.37 22.82 4.54
N TYR A 239 26.76 23.59 3.52
CA TYR A 239 28.18 23.86 3.23
C TYR A 239 28.85 24.80 4.24
N LYS A 240 28.06 25.66 4.90
CA LYS A 240 28.57 26.49 5.99
C LYS A 240 28.80 25.66 7.26
N GLU A 241 27.86 24.79 7.60
CA GLU A 241 27.91 23.94 8.79
C GLU A 241 29.03 22.90 8.68
N TRP A 242 29.15 22.25 7.52
CA TRP A 242 30.19 21.27 7.25
C TRP A 242 31.10 21.76 6.13
N SER A 243 31.92 22.75 6.44
CA SER A 243 32.89 23.35 5.51
C SER A 243 33.93 22.38 4.96
N TRP A 244 34.10 21.22 5.60
CA TRP A 244 34.97 20.12 5.17
C TRP A 244 34.32 19.17 4.15
N LEU A 245 33.02 19.30 3.86
CA LEU A 245 32.34 18.44 2.90
C LEU A 245 32.93 18.61 1.50
N PRO A 246 33.10 17.51 0.74
CA PRO A 246 33.39 17.64 -0.68
C PRO A 246 32.23 18.35 -1.38
N LYS A 247 32.54 19.02 -2.49
CA LYS A 247 31.50 19.54 -3.39
C LYS A 247 30.62 18.36 -3.84
N HIS A 248 29.30 18.58 -3.83
CA HIS A 248 28.36 17.54 -4.19
C HIS A 248 28.57 17.10 -5.64
N SER A 249 28.50 15.79 -5.87
CA SER A 249 28.58 15.19 -7.21
C SER A 249 27.30 15.43 -8.00
N LYS A 250 26.15 15.31 -7.33
CA LYS A 250 24.82 15.33 -7.92
C LYS A 250 23.79 15.99 -7.00
N PHE A 251 22.74 16.50 -7.64
CA PHE A 251 21.52 16.98 -6.99
C PHE A 251 20.35 16.24 -7.64
N PHE A 252 19.89 15.17 -7.01
CA PHE A 252 18.80 14.34 -7.51
C PHE A 252 17.45 14.96 -7.19
N VAL A 253 16.54 14.94 -8.15
CA VAL A 253 15.14 15.32 -7.95
C VAL A 253 14.25 14.24 -8.59
N ASP A 254 13.16 13.89 -7.92
CA ASP A 254 12.16 12.96 -8.46
C ASP A 254 11.73 13.40 -9.88
N PRO A 255 11.79 12.51 -10.89
CA PRO A 255 11.34 12.80 -12.25
C PRO A 255 9.89 13.34 -12.35
N ALA A 256 9.01 12.98 -11.41
CA ALA A 256 7.65 13.48 -11.33
C ALA A 256 7.59 14.95 -10.90
N CYS A 257 8.59 15.44 -10.17
CA CYS A 257 8.69 16.81 -9.65
C CYS A 257 9.44 17.74 -10.61
N LYS A 258 9.04 17.72 -11.90
CA LYS A 258 9.68 18.52 -12.95
C LYS A 258 9.64 20.03 -12.66
N SER A 259 8.56 20.51 -12.05
CA SER A 259 8.41 21.92 -11.67
C SER A 259 9.49 22.38 -10.68
N LEU A 260 9.74 21.60 -9.61
CA LEU A 260 10.80 21.88 -8.66
C LEU A 260 12.18 21.89 -9.33
N SER A 261 12.42 20.95 -10.24
CA SER A 261 13.68 20.87 -10.99
C SER A 261 13.94 22.13 -11.82
N GLU A 262 12.93 22.66 -12.52
CA GLU A 262 13.08 23.88 -13.31
C GLU A 262 13.33 25.12 -12.43
N GLU A 263 12.65 25.23 -11.30
CA GLU A 263 12.85 26.35 -10.36
C GLU A 263 14.26 26.32 -9.74
N LEU A 264 14.77 25.14 -9.38
CA LEU A 264 16.15 24.97 -8.92
C LEU A 264 17.16 25.37 -10.00
N ARG A 265 16.88 25.04 -11.28
CA ARG A 265 17.72 25.42 -12.42
C ARG A 265 17.80 26.93 -12.59
N VAL A 266 16.69 27.66 -12.45
CA VAL A 266 16.67 29.13 -12.47
C VAL A 266 17.58 29.72 -11.39
N LEU A 267 17.69 29.06 -10.25
CA LEU A 267 18.55 29.46 -9.13
C LEU A 267 20.01 29.01 -9.26
N GLY A 268 20.38 28.36 -10.37
CA GLY A 268 21.75 27.91 -10.67
C GLY A 268 22.09 26.52 -10.13
N ILE A 269 21.10 25.71 -9.73
CA ILE A 269 21.29 24.33 -9.28
C ILE A 269 20.97 23.39 -10.43
N VAL A 270 21.99 22.72 -10.96
CA VAL A 270 21.82 21.70 -12.01
C VAL A 270 21.35 20.40 -11.37
N THR A 271 20.15 19.96 -11.72
CA THR A 271 19.56 18.72 -11.20
C THR A 271 19.85 17.54 -12.11
N THR A 272 19.84 16.34 -11.53
CA THR A 272 19.86 15.05 -12.23
C THR A 272 18.60 14.30 -11.85
N LYS A 273 18.03 13.51 -12.77
CA LYS A 273 16.91 12.64 -12.43
C LYS A 273 17.36 11.61 -11.40
N ALA A 274 16.61 11.48 -10.31
CA ALA A 274 16.80 10.43 -9.31
C ALA A 274 16.62 9.03 -9.93
#